data_AF-A0A1G5TN85-F1
#
_entry.id   AF-A0A1G5TN85-F1
#
_cell.length_a   1.000
_cell.length_b   1.000
_cell.length_c   1.000
_cell.angle_alpha   90.00
_cell.angle_beta   90.00
_cell.angle_gamma   90.00
#
_symmetry.space_group_name_H-M   'P 1'
#
loop_
_entity.id
_entity.type
_entity.pdbx_description
1 polymer ?
#
loop_
_entity_poly.entity_id
_entity_poly.type
_entity_poly.pdbx_seq_one_letter_code
_entity_poly.pdbx_strand_id
1 'polypeptide(L)' 'MERFFLNLKMERGWQRDYANHGEGQRDITEYIVGFYNNVRLHSNWVICNPTAYERKMAAIPPISVSEIT' A
#
# COMPACT_ATOMS: atom_id res chain seq x y z
N MET A 1 -2.20 8.86 9.09
CA MET A 1 -2.46 7.42 9.33
C MET A 1 -2.79 6.79 7.99
N GLU A 2 -2.18 5.65 7.67
CA GLU A 2 -2.41 4.94 6.40
C GLU A 2 -3.85 4.45 6.25
N ARG A 3 -4.43 4.61 5.06
CA ARG A 3 -5.84 4.30 4.76
C ARG A 3 -6.00 3.40 3.54
N PHE A 4 -5.10 2.43 3.36
CA PHE A 4 -5.06 1.55 2.19
C PHE A 4 -6.44 0.94 1.85
N PHE A 5 -7.06 0.22 2.79
CA PHE A 5 -8.32 -0.48 2.54
C PHE A 5 -9.51 0.47 2.29
N LEU A 6 -9.52 1.64 2.92
CA LEU A 6 -10.52 2.67 2.65
C LEU A 6 -10.38 3.16 1.20
N ASN A 7 -9.17 3.55 0.81
CA ASN A 7 -8.85 4.02 -0.53
C ASN A 7 -9.18 2.96 -1.60
N LEU A 8 -8.77 1.70 -1.36
CA LEU A 8 -9.06 0.58 -2.25
C LEU A 8 -10.56 0.40 -2.49
N LYS A 9 -11.38 0.47 -1.43
CA LYS A 9 -12.84 0.35 -1.56
C LYS A 9 -13.44 1.53 -2.31
N MET A 10 -13.00 2.76 -2.02
CA MET A 10 -13.54 3.97 -2.65
C MET A 10 -13.13 4.11 -4.12
N GLU A 11 -11.92 3.71 -4.49
CA GLU A 11 -11.34 3.96 -5.83
C GLU A 11 -11.45 2.76 -6.79
N ARG A 12 -11.67 1.55 -6.26
CA ARG A 12 -11.73 0.31 -7.06
C ARG A 12 -12.95 -0.53 -6.72
N GLY A 13 -13.17 -0.83 -5.44
CA GLY A 13 -14.19 -1.78 -5.00
C GLY A 13 -15.63 -1.32 -5.24
N TRP A 14 -15.93 -0.03 -5.14
CA TRP A 14 -17.28 0.50 -5.35
C TRP A 14 -17.64 0.63 -6.84
N GLN A 15 -16.68 0.97 -7.70
CA GLN A 15 -16.96 1.37 -9.08
C GLN A 15 -16.93 0.22 -10.10
N ARG A 16 -16.54 -1.00 -9.70
CA ARG A 16 -16.35 -2.13 -10.61
C ARG A 16 -17.15 -3.36 -10.19
N ASP A 17 -17.93 -3.85 -11.13
CA ASP A 17 -18.46 -5.21 -11.13
C ASP A 17 -17.44 -6.15 -11.80
N TYR A 18 -16.95 -7.13 -11.06
CA TYR A 18 -16.06 -8.15 -11.59
C TYR A 18 -16.88 -9.35 -12.04
N ALA A 19 -16.69 -9.82 -13.28
CA ALA A 19 -17.42 -10.97 -13.79
C ALA A 19 -16.99 -12.28 -13.11
N ASN A 20 -15.75 -12.33 -12.60
CA ASN A 20 -15.22 -13.46 -11.86
C ASN A 20 -14.11 -13.04 -10.90
N HIS A 21 -13.72 -13.96 -10.00
CA HIS A 21 -12.69 -13.72 -9.01
C HIS A 21 -11.31 -13.41 -9.61
N GLY A 22 -10.97 -14.02 -10.75
CA GLY A 22 -9.69 -13.79 -11.43
C GLY A 22 -9.52 -12.36 -11.93
N GLU A 23 -10.58 -11.76 -12.45
CA GLU A 23 -10.58 -10.35 -12.85
C GLU A 23 -10.42 -9.42 -11.65
N GLY A 24 -11.15 -9.68 -10.56
CA GLY A 24 -11.02 -8.90 -9.32
C GLY A 24 -9.60 -8.96 -8.76
N GLN A 25 -9.01 -10.16 -8.73
CA GLN A 25 -7.63 -10.33 -8.27
C GLN A 25 -6.65 -9.56 -9.15
N ARG A 26 -6.75 -9.68 -10.47
CA ARG A 26 -5.85 -8.97 -11.40
C ARG A 26 -5.96 -7.45 -11.24
N ASP A 27 -7.17 -6.92 -11.19
CA ASP A 27 -7.38 -5.48 -11.07
C ASP A 27 -6.87 -4.91 -9.75
N ILE A 28 -7.10 -5.62 -8.64
CA ILE A 28 -6.57 -5.22 -7.33
C ILE A 28 -5.03 -5.29 -7.33
N THR A 29 -4.43 -6.33 -7.92
CA THR A 29 -2.97 -6.42 -8.05
C THR A 29 -2.40 -5.28 -8.88
N GLU A 30 -3.00 -4.97 -10.03
CA GLU A 30 -2.58 -3.83 -10.86
C GLU A 30 -2.74 -2.50 -10.12
N TYR A 31 -3.81 -2.32 -9.35
CA TYR A 31 -3.96 -1.14 -8.50
C TYR A 31 -2.85 -1.02 -7.46
N ILE A 32 -2.51 -2.10 -6.75
CA ILE A 32 -1.51 -2.07 -5.68
C ILE A 32 -0.12 -1.78 -6.27
N VAL A 33 0.31 -2.58 -7.23
CA VAL A 33 1.67 -2.54 -7.78
C VAL A 33 1.83 -1.38 -8.75
N GLY A 34 0.88 -1.20 -9.67
CA GLY A 34 0.96 -0.20 -10.74
C GLY A 34 0.69 1.22 -10.28
N PHE A 35 -0.11 1.42 -9.22
CA PHE A 35 -0.53 2.75 -8.78
C PHE A 35 -0.23 3.04 -7.31
N TYR A 36 -0.77 2.26 -6.37
CA TYR A 36 -0.76 2.60 -4.95
C TYR A 36 0.66 2.71 -4.38
N ASN A 37 1.49 1.67 -4.54
CA ASN A 37 2.82 1.64 -3.94
C ASN A 37 3.77 2.70 -4.51
N ASN A 38 3.67 2.97 -5.81
CA ASN A 38 4.62 3.81 -6.54
C ASN A 38 4.19 5.28 -6.66
N VAL A 39 2.89 5.53 -6.85
CA VAL A 39 2.38 6.87 -7.22
C VAL A 39 1.66 7.53 -6.07
N ARG A 40 0.90 6.77 -5.26
CA ARG A 40 0.05 7.36 -4.24
C ARG A 40 0.88 8.00 -3.13
N LEU A 41 0.73 9.32 -2.98
CA LEU A 41 1.29 10.03 -1.85
C LEU A 41 0.43 9.82 -0.61
N HIS A 42 1.08 9.49 0.50
CA HIS A 42 0.40 9.36 1.78
C HIS A 42 0.51 10.65 2.60
N SER A 43 -0.62 11.16 3.08
CA SER A 43 -0.70 12.30 4.00
C SER A 43 -0.24 11.90 5.41
N ASN A 44 1.06 11.65 5.54
CA ASN A 44 1.78 11.67 6.82
C ASN A 44 2.91 12.72 6.69
N TRP A 45 3.57 13.03 7.81
CA TRP A 45 4.65 14.04 7.99
C TRP A 45 5.74 14.10 6.91
N VAL A 46 5.84 13.12 6.00
CA VAL A 46 6.89 12.99 4.97
C VAL A 46 6.36 13.06 3.53
N ILE A 47 5.04 13.15 3.28
CA ILE A 47 4.39 13.19 1.94
C ILE A 47 5.17 12.35 0.91
N CYS A 48 5.27 11.04 1.15
CA CYS A 48 5.98 10.12 0.27
C CYS A 48 5.10 8.93 -0.10
N ASN A 49 5.37 8.31 -1.25
CA ASN A 49 4.75 7.04 -1.61
C ASN A 49 5.28 5.88 -0.75
N PRO A 50 4.51 4.78 -0.60
CA PRO A 50 4.91 3.62 0.20
C PRO A 50 6.30 3.07 -0.15
N THR A 51 6.61 2.89 -1.44
CA THR A 51 7.91 2.37 -1.87
C THR A 51 9.08 3.29 -1.52
N ALA A 52 8.88 4.61 -1.52
CA ALA A 52 9.88 5.56 -1.06
C ALA A 52 10.03 5.54 0.47
N TYR A 53 8.94 5.33 1.20
CA TYR A 53 8.97 5.16 2.65
C TYR A 53 9.74 3.90 3.05
N GLU A 54 9.43 2.75 2.44
CA GLU A 54 10.12 1.48 2.69
C GLU A 54 11.63 1.59 2.43
N ARG A 55 12.03 2.24 1.32
CA ARG A 55 13.46 2.48 1.03
C ARG A 55 14.14 3.35 2.08
N LYS A 56 13.45 4.37 2.61
CA LYS A 56 13.98 5.21 3.70
C LYS A 56 14.11 4.43 4.99
N MET A 57 13.13 3.58 5.31
CA MET A 57 13.16 2.74 6.51
C MET A 57 14.20 1.63 6.42
N ALA A 58 14.43 1.04 5.23
CA ALA A 58 15.46 0.03 5.02
C ALA A 58 16.88 0.55 5.26
N ALA A 59 17.09 1.88 5.16
CA ALA A 59 18.36 2.52 5.50
C ALA A 59 18.54 2.71 7.02
N ILE A 60 17.48 2.55 7.82
CA ILE A 60 17.56 2.63 9.28
C ILE A 60 17.95 1.24 9.80
N PRO A 61 19.01 1.13 10.62
CA PRO A 61 19.39 -0.15 11.19
C PRO A 61 18.24 -0.70 12.05
N PRO A 62 17.98 -2.02 12.00
CA PRO A 62 16.93 -2.63 12.80
C PRO A 62 17.20 -2.34 14.28
N ILE A 63 16.15 -1.93 15.00
CA ILE A 63 16.21 -1.75 16.44
C ILE A 63 16.52 -3.13 17.05
N SER A 64 17.56 -3.23 17.88
CA SER A 64 17.86 -4.45 18.60
C SER A 64 16.69 -4.75 19.55
N VAL A 65 15.85 -5.70 19.17
CA VAL A 65 14.80 -6.20 20.06
C VAL A 65 15.49 -7.20 20.99
N SER A 66 15.67 -6.83 22.25
CA SER A 66 16.10 -7.79 23.26
C SER A 66 15.02 -8.85 23.38
N GLU A 67 15.34 -10.10 23.04
CA GLU A 67 14.47 -11.23 23.32
C GLU A 67 14.24 -11.29 24.84
N ILE A 68 12.99 -11.18 25.26
CA ILE A 68 12.62 -11.35 26.66
C ILE A 68 12.53 -12.86 26.89
N THR A 69 13.53 -13.41 27.57
CA THR A 69 13.56 -14.80 28.07
C THR A 69 12.55 -15.00 29.19
#